data_AF-A0A7C4RNB5-F1
#
_entry.id   AF-A0A7C4RNB5-F1
#
_cell.length_a   1.000
_cell.length_b   1.000
_cell.length_c   1.000
_cell.angle_alpha   90.00
_cell.angle_beta   90.00
_cell.angle_gamma   90.00
#
_symmetry.space_group_name_H-M   'P 1'
#
loop_
_entity.id
_entity.type
_entity.pdbx_description
1 polymer ?
#
loop_
_entity_poly.entity_id
_entity_poly.type
_entity_poly.pdbx_seq_one_letter_code
_entity_poly.pdbx_strand_id
1 'polypeptide(L)'
;MLRKRLNGVWLSIWIGLLMMPAMAMAAGGGKVEQMVIVADTRGLPPWEAWWANLYNESHVYFTIVTIIIIPVVGVIFGTIADLFMGMIGIDLKSRDLAEH
;
A
#
# COMPACT_ATOMS: atom_id res chain seq x y z
N MET A 1 13.92 -3.09 -49.71
CA MET A 1 12.47 -2.90 -49.41
C MET A 1 12.05 -3.44 -48.04
N LEU A 2 12.59 -4.58 -47.57
CA LEU A 2 12.27 -5.15 -46.24
C LEU A 2 12.47 -4.19 -45.05
N ARG A 3 13.58 -3.45 -45.00
CA ARG A 3 13.90 -2.53 -43.88
C ARG A 3 12.93 -1.36 -43.73
N LYS A 4 12.37 -0.84 -44.85
CA LYS A 4 11.33 0.20 -44.81
C LYS A 4 9.99 -0.34 -44.31
N ARG A 5 9.66 -1.60 -44.61
CA ARG A 5 8.47 -2.28 -44.09
C ARG A 5 8.59 -2.58 -42.59
N LEU A 6 9.75 -3.06 -42.15
CA LEU A 6 10.06 -3.27 -40.72
C LEU A 6 9.97 -1.97 -39.91
N ASN A 7 10.47 -0.85 -40.45
CA ASN A 7 10.37 0.46 -39.79
C ASN A 7 8.92 0.98 -39.74
N GLY A 8 8.11 0.72 -40.78
CA GLY A 8 6.70 1.07 -40.78
C GLY A 8 5.90 0.30 -39.72
N VAL A 9 6.17 -1.00 -39.57
CA VAL A 9 5.56 -1.84 -38.54
C VAL A 9 5.94 -1.37 -37.14
N TRP A 10 7.22 -1.05 -36.92
CA TRP A 10 7.69 -0.49 -35.66
C TRP A 10 7.02 0.86 -35.34
N LEU A 11 6.87 1.76 -36.31
CA LEU A 11 6.17 3.03 -36.12
C LEU A 11 4.70 2.83 -35.74
N SER A 12 4.01 1.88 -36.38
CA SER A 12 2.61 1.57 -36.04
C SER A 12 2.45 0.98 -34.64
N ILE A 13 3.41 0.19 -34.16
CA ILE A 13 3.42 -0.34 -32.79
C ILE A 13 3.60 0.81 -31.80
N TRP A 14 4.54 1.72 -32.05
CA TRP A 14 4.77 2.88 -31.19
C TRP A 14 3.56 3.81 -31.11
N ILE A 15 2.94 4.11 -32.25
CA ILE A 15 1.72 4.94 -32.30
C ILE A 15 0.57 4.25 -31.56
N GLY A 16 0.39 2.93 -31.76
CA GLY A 16 -0.60 2.16 -31.02
C GLY A 16 -0.38 2.22 -29.50
N LEU A 17 0.88 2.11 -29.06
CA LEU A 17 1.26 2.22 -27.64
C LEU A 17 0.93 3.60 -27.07
N LEU A 18 1.24 4.65 -27.82
CA LEU A 18 1.03 6.05 -27.42
C LEU A 18 -0.45 6.44 -27.38
N MET A 19 -1.29 5.77 -28.17
CA MET A 19 -2.74 6.00 -28.21
C MET A 19 -3.53 5.10 -27.23
N MET A 20 -2.88 4.15 -26.55
CA MET A 20 -3.54 3.31 -25.53
C MET A 20 -4.21 4.12 -24.41
N PRO A 21 -3.60 5.19 -23.86
CA PRO A 21 -4.25 6.01 -22.84
C PRO A 21 -5.52 6.69 -23.35
N ALA A 22 -5.52 7.17 -24.61
CA ALA A 22 -6.69 7.78 -25.23
C ALA A 22 -7.83 6.75 -25.42
N MET A 23 -7.48 5.51 -25.77
CA MET A 23 -8.43 4.40 -25.86
C MET A 23 -8.97 4.00 -24.48
N ALA A 24 -8.14 3.97 -23.44
CA ALA A 24 -8.56 3.70 -22.07
C ALA A 24 -9.52 4.78 -21.54
N MET A 25 -9.26 6.05 -21.87
CA MET A 25 -10.15 7.17 -21.55
C MET A 25 -11.48 7.11 -22.34
N ALA A 26 -11.45 6.62 -23.59
CA ALA A 26 -12.63 6.50 -24.45
C ALA A 26 -13.51 5.27 -24.13
N ALA A 27 -12.93 4.18 -23.65
CA ALA A 27 -13.63 2.91 -23.42
C ALA A 27 -14.44 2.83 -22.12
N GLY A 28 -14.32 3.81 -21.21
CA GLY A 28 -14.95 3.71 -19.88
C GLY A 28 -15.11 5.02 -19.11
N GLY A 29 -14.99 6.17 -19.77
CA GLY A 29 -15.29 7.48 -19.17
C GLY A 29 -16.78 7.85 -19.15
N GLY A 30 -17.70 6.94 -19.49
CA GLY A 30 -19.12 7.16 -19.22
C GLY A 30 -19.33 7.08 -17.71
N LYS A 31 -19.96 8.11 -17.10
CA LYS A 31 -20.26 8.26 -15.67
C LYS A 31 -19.93 6.98 -14.92
N VAL A 32 -18.66 6.84 -14.49
CA VAL A 32 -18.30 5.77 -13.58
C VAL A 32 -19.18 6.05 -12.39
N GLU A 33 -20.27 5.29 -12.24
CA GLU A 33 -21.08 5.35 -11.04
C GLU A 33 -20.07 5.24 -9.92
N GLN A 34 -19.96 6.31 -9.14
CA GLN A 34 -18.95 6.46 -8.12
C GLN A 34 -19.01 5.17 -7.31
N MET A 35 -18.02 4.28 -7.50
CA MET A 35 -18.04 2.98 -6.85
C MET A 35 -17.95 3.30 -5.37
N VAL A 36 -19.07 3.18 -4.67
CA VAL A 36 -19.17 3.52 -3.26
C VAL A 36 -18.48 2.40 -2.52
N ILE A 37 -17.18 2.56 -2.28
CA ILE A 37 -16.36 1.62 -1.51
C ILE A 37 -16.70 1.86 -0.04
N VAL A 38 -17.58 1.02 0.49
CA VAL A 38 -18.04 1.04 1.88
C VAL A 38 -17.71 -0.30 2.51
N ALA A 39 -17.11 -0.26 3.69
CA ALA A 39 -16.89 -1.43 4.51
C ALA A 39 -18.24 -1.94 5.05
N ASP A 40 -18.51 -3.24 4.88
CA ASP A 40 -19.68 -3.87 5.48
C ASP A 40 -19.47 -3.99 6.99
N THR A 41 -20.29 -3.31 7.78
CA THR A 41 -20.18 -3.26 9.25
C THR A 41 -21.10 -4.26 9.94
N ARG A 42 -21.86 -5.05 9.18
CA ARG A 42 -22.84 -5.99 9.73
C ARG A 42 -22.15 -7.22 10.33
N GLY A 43 -22.51 -7.55 11.56
CA GLY A 43 -21.99 -8.73 12.27
C GLY A 43 -20.55 -8.58 12.79
N LEU A 44 -19.96 -7.38 12.70
CA LEU A 44 -18.64 -7.11 13.25
C LEU A 44 -18.70 -6.93 14.77
N PRO A 45 -17.72 -7.45 15.53
CA PRO A 45 -17.58 -7.13 16.94
C PRO A 45 -17.29 -5.64 17.13
N PRO A 46 -17.56 -5.05 18.31
CA PRO A 46 -17.54 -3.60 18.52
C PRO A 46 -16.23 -2.91 18.12
N TRP A 47 -15.09 -3.58 18.29
CA TRP A 47 -13.78 -3.02 17.96
C TRP A 47 -13.53 -2.97 16.44
N GLU A 48 -13.94 -4.00 15.69
CA GLU A 48 -13.83 -4.05 14.22
C GLU A 48 -14.84 -3.13 13.57
N ALA A 49 -16.05 -3.09 14.13
CA ALA A 49 -17.10 -2.18 13.70
C ALA A 49 -16.66 -0.72 13.82
N TRP A 50 -15.91 -0.36 14.88
CA TRP A 50 -15.36 0.98 15.02
C TRP A 50 -14.41 1.35 13.87
N TRP A 51 -13.48 0.46 13.51
CA TRP A 51 -12.56 0.68 12.39
C TRP A 51 -13.28 0.78 11.04
N ALA A 52 -14.26 -0.09 10.81
CA ALA A 52 -15.05 -0.09 9.58
C ALA A 52 -15.91 1.17 9.46
N ASN A 53 -16.53 1.63 10.55
CA ASN A 53 -17.27 2.89 10.58
C ASN A 53 -16.35 4.10 10.38
N LEU A 54 -15.16 4.10 10.98
CA LEU A 54 -14.16 5.15 10.80
C LEU A 54 -13.78 5.33 9.31
N TYR A 55 -13.58 4.22 8.61
CA TYR A 55 -13.31 4.21 7.17
C TYR A 55 -14.49 4.74 6.35
N ASN A 56 -15.72 4.37 6.72
CA ASN A 56 -16.93 4.79 6.01
C ASN A 56 -17.28 6.26 6.22
N GLU A 57 -17.01 6.81 7.41
CA GLU A 57 -17.30 8.21 7.75
C GLU A 57 -16.25 9.18 7.20
N SER A 58 -14.96 8.83 7.29
CA SER A 58 -13.88 9.71 6.82
C SER A 58 -12.59 8.94 6.53
N HIS A 59 -12.27 8.78 5.24
CA HIS A 59 -10.98 8.24 4.80
C HIS A 59 -9.79 9.05 5.31
N VAL A 60 -9.91 10.38 5.39
CA VAL A 60 -8.84 11.25 5.88
C VAL A 60 -8.54 10.96 7.35
N TYR A 61 -9.58 10.85 8.18
CA TYR A 61 -9.39 10.56 9.59
C TYR A 61 -8.82 9.14 9.80
N PHE A 62 -9.34 8.16 9.06
CA PHE A 62 -8.78 6.80 9.03
C PHE A 62 -7.29 6.78 8.65
N THR A 63 -6.89 7.54 7.62
CA THR A 63 -5.48 7.65 7.19
C THR A 63 -4.59 8.25 8.28
N ILE A 64 -5.02 9.33 8.94
CA ILE A 64 -4.23 9.96 10.01
C ILE A 64 -4.04 8.98 11.18
N VAL A 65 -5.13 8.33 11.60
CA VAL A 65 -5.12 7.36 12.71
C VAL A 65 -4.18 6.19 12.40
N THR A 66 -4.25 5.64 11.18
CA THR A 66 -3.40 4.49 10.78
C THR A 66 -1.93 4.86 10.62
N ILE A 67 -1.60 6.02 10.05
CA ILE A 67 -0.22 6.51 9.92
C ILE A 67 0.45 6.70 11.29
N ILE A 68 -0.31 7.05 12.33
CA ILE A 68 0.21 7.20 13.69
C ILE A 68 0.32 5.83 14.39
N ILE A 69 -0.70 4.98 14.28
CA ILE A 69 -0.75 3.72 15.03
C ILE A 69 0.32 2.72 14.56
N ILE A 70 0.58 2.60 13.26
CA ILE A 70 1.57 1.66 12.73
C ILE A 70 2.97 1.86 13.35
N PRO A 71 3.59 3.05 13.31
CA PRO A 71 4.90 3.25 13.92
C PRO A 71 4.87 3.15 15.44
N VAL A 72 3.80 3.61 16.10
CA VAL A 72 3.67 3.51 17.57
C VAL A 72 3.67 2.05 18.01
N VAL A 73 2.84 1.21 17.36
CA VAL A 73 2.79 -0.23 17.64
C VAL A 73 4.13 -0.90 17.30
N GLY A 74 4.78 -0.48 16.21
CA GLY A 74 6.12 -0.95 15.86
C GLY A 74 7.17 -0.67 16.94
N VAL A 75 7.19 0.55 17.50
CA VAL A 75 8.09 0.91 18.61
C VAL A 75 7.76 0.12 19.87
N ILE A 76 6.48 -0.06 20.19
CA ILE A 76 6.05 -0.87 21.35
C ILE A 76 6.54 -2.31 21.20
N PHE A 77 6.32 -2.95 20.05
CA PHE A 77 6.79 -4.32 19.84
C PHE A 77 8.31 -4.43 19.77
N GLY A 78 9.00 -3.44 19.17
CA GLY A 78 10.46 -3.39 19.16
C GLY A 78 11.04 -3.31 20.57
N THR A 79 10.52 -2.42 21.40
CA THR A 79 10.99 -2.27 22.79
C THR A 79 10.69 -3.50 23.65
N ILE A 80 9.54 -4.14 23.45
CA ILE A 80 9.20 -5.42 24.10
C ILE A 80 10.18 -6.51 23.65
N ALA A 81 10.46 -6.62 22.35
CA ALA A 81 11.41 -7.59 21.83
C ALA A 81 12.82 -7.37 22.42
N ASP A 82 13.27 -6.12 22.50
CA ASP A 82 14.55 -5.76 23.14
C ASP A 82 14.60 -6.20 24.60
N LEU A 83 13.50 -6.04 25.34
CA LEU A 83 13.39 -6.50 26.72
C LEU A 83 13.50 -8.04 26.82
N PHE A 84 12.82 -8.78 25.94
CA PHE A 84 12.94 -10.24 25.90
C PHE A 84 14.35 -10.70 25.50
N MET A 85 14.98 -10.07 24.52
CA MET A 85 16.36 -10.38 24.12
C MET A 85 17.35 -10.11 25.27
N GLY A 86 17.13 -9.05 26.04
CA GLY A 86 17.88 -8.75 27.27
C GLY A 86 17.70 -9.83 28.35
N MET A 87 16.49 -10.34 28.55
CA MET A 87 16.22 -11.39 29.55
C MET A 87 16.86 -12.74 29.19
N ILE A 88 16.90 -13.10 27.91
CA ILE A 88 17.45 -14.40 27.45
C ILE A 88 18.99 -14.37 27.38
N GLY A 89 19.61 -13.18 27.42
CA GLY A 89 21.06 -13.04 27.35
C GLY A 89 21.63 -13.17 25.94
N ILE A 90 20.78 -13.02 24.90
CA ILE A 90 21.19 -12.95 23.49
C ILE A 90 21.53 -11.49 23.11
N ASP A 91 21.38 -10.54 24.05
CA ASP A 91 21.72 -9.14 23.83
C ASP A 91 23.21 -8.98 23.46
N LEU A 92 23.46 -8.52 22.23
CA LEU A 92 24.80 -8.37 21.65
C LEU A 92 25.50 -7.08 22.10
N LYS A 93 24.89 -6.26 22.95
CA LYS A 93 25.45 -4.98 23.45
C LYS A 93 26.86 -5.08 24.03
N SER A 94 27.28 -6.26 24.50
CA SER A 94 28.59 -6.46 25.13
C SER A 94 29.64 -7.16 24.25
N ARG A 95 29.29 -7.61 23.03
CA ARG A 95 30.21 -8.42 22.21
C ARG A 95 31.19 -7.65 21.33
N ASP A 96 31.02 -6.33 21.18
CA ASP A 96 31.90 -5.46 20.39
C ASP A 96 33.02 -4.78 21.21
N LEU A 97 33.12 -5.09 22.51
CA LEU A 97 34.21 -4.59 23.39
C LEU A 97 35.31 -5.63 23.65
N ALA A 98 35.20 -6.83 23.05
CA ALA A 98 36.15 -7.93 23.25
C ALA A 98 37.07 -8.20 22.04
N GLU A 99 36.88 -7.49 20.92
CA GLU A 99 37.66 -7.68 19.69
C GLU A 99 38.51 -6.46 19.27
N HIS A 100 38.93 -5.61 20.22
CA HIS A 100 40.04 -4.67 20.05
C HIS A 100 40.96 -4.67 21.28
#